data_AF-A0A523EDU3-F1
#
_entry.id   AF-A0A523EDU3-F1
#
_cell.length_a   1.000
_cell.length_b   1.000
_cell.length_c   1.000
_cell.angle_alpha   90.00
_cell.angle_beta   90.00
_cell.angle_gamma   90.00
#
_symmetry.space_group_name_H-M   'P 1'
#
loop_
_entity.id
_entity.type
_entity.pdbx_description
1 polymer ?
#
loop_
_entity_poly.entity_id
_entity_poly.type
_entity_poly.pdbx_seq_one_letter_code
_entity_poly.pdbx_strand_id
1 'polypeptide(L)'
;MTAKLAATVPAEATSAPSAEVRPLVGLVDRLLRLAGDVAPNSQQLSTDEFREKLEEYRQALSSASELEEVRRLGSSGVELCEEFFKRSQSYLLEKDSELNDVITMMREALQTFAGDSESFHSELLDAGARMSLLTKLDDIRKLKTRLLSEVQKFRDVVEEQQAKDRSRFETLTERIDTLETQLTHSEKEAALDALTEVPNRRSFDVTIRRWMKSSDETKFALSLVDIDDFKRINDEHGHQVGDRVLKCAARRLPPRFLRRILSPATVVRSSFSCSRKRA
;
A
#
# COMPACT_ATOMS: atom_id res chain seq x y z
N MET A 1 6.26 1.32 -46.62
CA MET A 1 6.47 1.18 -48.08
C MET A 1 7.96 0.98 -48.31
N THR A 2 8.40 -0.27 -48.34
CA THR A 2 9.80 -0.64 -48.61
C THR A 2 9.77 -1.90 -49.47
N ALA A 3 10.59 -1.88 -50.50
CA ALA A 3 10.44 -2.65 -51.73
C ALA A 3 10.65 -4.16 -51.53
N LYS A 4 9.71 -4.95 -52.06
CA LYS A 4 9.89 -6.37 -52.38
C LYS A 4 10.97 -6.48 -53.47
N LEU A 5 12.22 -6.77 -53.10
CA LEU A 5 13.17 -7.38 -54.03
C LEU A 5 12.84 -8.87 -54.13
N ALA A 6 11.98 -9.21 -55.08
CA ALA A 6 11.82 -10.58 -55.55
C ALA A 6 13.08 -10.93 -56.35
N ALA A 7 13.99 -11.71 -55.75
CA ALA A 7 15.07 -12.34 -56.48
C ALA A 7 14.48 -13.52 -57.27
N THR A 8 14.16 -13.26 -58.53
CA THR A 8 13.80 -14.26 -59.53
C THR A 8 14.97 -15.23 -59.69
N VAL A 9 14.77 -16.50 -59.33
CA VAL A 9 15.72 -17.60 -59.56
C VAL A 9 15.63 -17.99 -61.04
N PRO A 10 16.72 -17.96 -61.83
CA PRO A 10 16.71 -18.51 -63.17
C PRO A 10 16.83 -20.03 -63.09
N ALA A 11 15.95 -20.72 -63.80
CA ALA A 11 15.97 -22.16 -63.97
C ALA A 11 16.96 -22.52 -65.09
N GLU A 12 18.13 -23.08 -64.75
CA GLU A 12 19.02 -23.67 -65.75
C GLU A 12 19.84 -24.85 -65.18
N ALA A 13 19.75 -25.98 -65.89
CA ALA A 13 20.61 -27.17 -65.92
C ALA A 13 21.24 -27.70 -64.61
N THR A 14 20.60 -28.73 -64.07
CA THR A 14 21.12 -29.68 -63.07
C THR A 14 22.40 -30.40 -63.55
N SER A 15 23.56 -29.89 -63.16
CA SER A 15 24.83 -30.62 -63.20
C SER A 15 25.34 -30.85 -61.77
N ALA A 16 25.84 -32.04 -61.48
CA ALA A 16 26.34 -32.38 -60.15
C ALA A 16 27.52 -31.46 -59.78
N PRO A 17 27.65 -31.02 -58.51
CA PRO A 17 28.70 -30.12 -58.09
C PRO A 17 30.07 -30.71 -58.43
N SER A 18 30.91 -29.87 -59.06
CA SER A 18 32.29 -30.22 -59.40
C SER A 18 33.07 -30.65 -58.15
N ALA A 19 34.04 -31.55 -58.31
CA ALA A 19 34.75 -32.21 -57.20
C ALA A 19 35.42 -31.22 -56.22
N GLU A 20 35.74 -30.01 -56.68
CA GLU A 20 36.35 -28.93 -55.89
C GLU A 20 35.35 -28.13 -55.04
N VAL A 21 34.06 -28.08 -55.45
CA VAL A 21 33.02 -27.27 -54.81
C VAL A 21 32.31 -28.04 -53.68
N ARG A 22 32.22 -29.36 -53.80
CA ARG A 22 31.61 -30.27 -52.80
C ARG A 22 32.05 -30.06 -51.33
N PRO A 23 33.36 -29.98 -51.00
CA PRO A 23 33.79 -29.79 -49.61
C PRO A 23 33.36 -28.43 -49.04
N LEU A 24 33.29 -27.40 -49.88
CA LEU A 24 32.89 -26.04 -49.50
C LEU A 24 31.38 -25.96 -49.22
N VAL A 25 30.57 -26.58 -50.08
CA VAL A 25 29.12 -26.74 -49.85
C VAL A 25 28.87 -27.50 -48.54
N GLY A 26 29.62 -28.58 -48.28
CA GLY A 26 29.49 -29.35 -47.04
C GLY A 26 29.86 -28.57 -45.78
N LEU A 27 30.84 -27.67 -45.85
CA LEU A 27 31.23 -26.81 -44.71
C LEU A 27 30.14 -25.77 -44.41
N VAL A 28 29.67 -25.07 -45.45
CA VAL A 28 28.67 -24.00 -45.31
C VAL A 28 27.33 -24.58 -44.86
N ASP A 29 26.89 -25.72 -45.41
CA ASP A 29 25.68 -26.42 -44.94
C ASP A 29 25.75 -26.74 -43.43
N ARG A 30 26.92 -27.21 -42.97
CA ARG A 30 27.12 -27.57 -41.57
C ARG A 30 27.10 -26.37 -40.63
N LEU A 31 27.66 -25.23 -41.07
CA LEU A 31 27.63 -23.98 -40.32
C LEU A 31 26.21 -23.40 -40.24
N LEU A 32 25.48 -23.40 -41.36
CA LEU A 32 24.09 -22.93 -41.41
C LEU A 32 23.18 -23.81 -40.53
N ARG A 33 23.38 -25.13 -40.55
CA ARG A 33 22.68 -26.04 -39.64
C ARG A 33 22.97 -25.74 -38.17
N LEU A 34 24.24 -25.52 -37.81
CA LEU A 34 24.63 -25.16 -36.45
C LEU A 34 23.98 -23.84 -36.02
N ALA A 35 23.91 -22.85 -36.91
CA ALA A 35 23.24 -21.58 -36.62
C ALA A 35 21.73 -21.77 -36.35
N GLY A 36 21.06 -22.64 -37.11
CA GLY A 36 19.65 -22.98 -36.88
C GLY A 36 19.40 -23.74 -35.57
N ASP A 37 20.33 -24.62 -35.17
CA ASP A 37 20.27 -25.39 -33.92
C ASP A 37 20.51 -24.51 -32.68
N VAL A 38 21.43 -23.52 -32.78
CA VAL A 38 21.77 -22.59 -31.69
C VAL A 38 20.72 -21.46 -31.54
N ALA A 39 19.89 -21.23 -32.55
CA ALA A 39 18.86 -20.19 -32.51
C ALA A 39 17.85 -20.42 -31.36
N PRO A 40 17.65 -19.44 -30.46
CA PRO A 40 16.75 -19.59 -29.32
C PRO A 40 15.30 -19.73 -29.78
N ASN A 41 14.57 -20.67 -29.18
CA ASN A 41 13.15 -20.88 -29.45
C ASN A 41 12.32 -19.73 -28.86
N SER A 42 11.93 -18.76 -29.70
CA SER A 42 11.08 -17.65 -29.29
C SER A 42 10.19 -17.19 -30.44
N GLN A 43 8.87 -17.14 -30.19
CA GLN A 43 7.90 -16.60 -31.13
C GLN A 43 8.10 -15.10 -31.39
N GLN A 44 8.66 -14.36 -30.42
CA GLN A 44 8.93 -12.93 -30.56
C GLN A 44 10.16 -12.63 -31.44
N LEU A 45 11.04 -13.62 -31.63
CA LEU A 45 12.22 -13.51 -32.50
C LEU A 45 11.97 -14.08 -33.90
N SER A 46 10.73 -14.47 -34.24
CA SER A 46 10.41 -15.17 -35.49
C SER A 46 11.40 -16.30 -35.82
N THR A 47 11.80 -17.08 -34.80
CA THR A 47 12.80 -18.15 -34.97
C THR A 47 12.37 -19.18 -36.02
N ASP A 48 11.07 -19.40 -36.19
CA ASP A 48 10.53 -20.32 -37.18
C ASP A 48 10.71 -19.79 -38.61
N GLU A 49 10.45 -18.51 -38.88
CA GLU A 49 10.73 -17.88 -40.20
C GLU A 49 12.24 -17.87 -40.51
N PHE A 50 13.09 -17.70 -39.50
CA PHE A 50 14.54 -17.78 -39.66
C PHE A 50 14.99 -19.18 -40.05
N ARG A 51 14.47 -20.22 -39.37
CA ARG A 51 14.76 -21.62 -39.69
C ARG A 51 14.26 -22.02 -41.07
N GLU A 52 13.09 -21.55 -41.47
CA GLU A 52 12.52 -21.79 -42.79
C GLU A 52 13.40 -21.20 -43.90
N LYS A 53 13.80 -19.93 -43.78
CA LYS A 53 14.75 -19.28 -44.71
C LYS A 53 16.12 -19.94 -44.72
N LEU A 54 16.63 -20.38 -43.57
CA LEU A 54 17.89 -21.13 -43.48
C LEU A 54 17.82 -22.44 -44.26
N GLU A 55 16.70 -23.16 -44.16
CA GLU A 55 16.50 -24.40 -44.89
C GLU A 55 16.35 -24.16 -46.40
N GLU A 56 15.71 -23.07 -46.83
CA GLU A 56 15.70 -22.63 -48.25
C GLU A 56 17.13 -22.40 -48.77
N TYR A 57 17.98 -21.69 -48.01
CA TYR A 57 19.38 -21.48 -48.38
C TYR A 57 20.18 -22.78 -48.45
N ARG A 58 19.94 -23.72 -47.51
CA ARG A 58 20.61 -25.03 -47.49
C ARG A 58 20.19 -25.90 -48.68
N GLN A 59 18.90 -25.90 -49.03
CA GLN A 59 18.40 -26.59 -50.22
C GLN A 59 19.02 -26.01 -51.51
N ALA A 60 19.05 -24.69 -51.64
CA ALA A 60 19.71 -24.01 -52.77
C ALA A 60 21.22 -24.31 -52.84
N LEU A 61 21.90 -24.39 -51.69
CA LEU A 61 23.32 -24.74 -51.62
C LEU A 61 23.61 -26.16 -52.11
N SER A 62 22.68 -27.09 -51.85
CA SER A 62 22.82 -28.50 -52.25
C SER A 62 22.72 -28.72 -53.76
N SER A 63 22.04 -27.81 -54.47
CA SER A 63 21.91 -27.80 -55.93
C SER A 63 22.96 -26.95 -56.64
N ALA A 64 23.75 -26.14 -55.93
CA ALA A 64 24.73 -25.24 -56.52
C ALA A 64 25.90 -26.00 -57.13
N SER A 65 26.22 -25.70 -58.39
CA SER A 65 27.28 -26.35 -59.18
C SER A 65 28.51 -25.47 -59.38
N GLU A 66 28.34 -24.14 -59.22
CA GLU A 66 29.39 -23.13 -59.41
C GLU A 66 29.88 -22.51 -58.10
N LEU A 67 31.17 -22.18 -58.05
CA LEU A 67 31.82 -21.58 -56.89
C LEU A 67 31.27 -20.17 -56.57
N GLU A 68 30.86 -19.42 -57.60
CA GLU A 68 30.28 -18.07 -57.44
C GLU A 68 28.88 -18.11 -56.83
N GLU A 69 28.10 -19.14 -57.17
CA GLU A 69 26.76 -19.36 -56.62
C GLU A 69 26.82 -19.79 -55.15
N VAL A 70 27.74 -20.70 -54.80
CA VAL A 70 28.01 -21.09 -53.41
C VAL A 70 28.48 -19.90 -52.58
N ARG A 71 29.33 -19.03 -53.15
CA ARG A 71 29.78 -17.80 -52.48
C ARG A 71 28.62 -16.84 -52.23
N ARG A 72 27.77 -16.60 -53.23
CA ARG A 72 26.61 -15.70 -53.10
C ARG A 72 25.63 -16.21 -52.05
N LEU A 73 25.23 -17.49 -52.15
CA LEU A 73 24.28 -18.10 -51.21
C LEU A 73 24.86 -18.19 -49.79
N GLY A 74 26.15 -18.54 -49.67
CA GLY A 74 26.86 -18.56 -48.39
C GLY A 74 26.91 -17.17 -47.74
N SER A 75 27.25 -16.13 -48.50
CA SER A 75 27.24 -14.75 -48.00
C SER A 75 25.85 -14.30 -47.55
N SER A 76 24.80 -14.54 -48.33
CA SER A 76 23.43 -14.20 -47.92
C SER A 76 22.95 -14.99 -46.70
N GLY A 77 23.33 -16.27 -46.58
CA GLY A 77 23.02 -17.08 -45.40
C GLY A 77 23.73 -16.59 -44.13
N VAL A 78 24.98 -16.15 -44.25
CA VAL A 78 25.74 -15.56 -43.14
C VAL A 78 25.16 -14.20 -42.74
N GLU A 79 24.80 -13.34 -43.69
CA GLU A 79 24.14 -12.05 -43.41
C GLU A 79 22.82 -12.25 -42.65
N LEU A 80 22.00 -13.24 -43.07
CA LEU A 80 20.77 -13.58 -42.37
C LEU A 80 21.05 -14.02 -40.92
N CYS A 81 22.09 -14.84 -40.70
CA CYS A 81 22.49 -15.27 -39.36
C CYS A 81 22.97 -14.08 -38.52
N GLU A 82 23.82 -13.20 -39.07
CA GLU A 82 24.31 -12.03 -38.36
C GLU A 82 23.19 -11.09 -37.93
N GLU A 83 22.22 -10.83 -38.82
CA GLU A 83 21.07 -9.98 -38.52
C GLU A 83 20.18 -10.62 -37.42
N PHE A 84 19.92 -11.92 -37.53
CA PHE A 84 19.15 -12.65 -36.52
C PHE A 84 19.85 -12.66 -35.15
N PHE A 85 21.15 -12.96 -35.09
CA PHE A 85 21.89 -13.00 -33.83
C PHE A 85 22.03 -11.63 -33.19
N LYS A 86 22.23 -10.56 -33.97
CA LYS A 86 22.17 -9.18 -33.45
C LYS A 86 20.81 -8.87 -32.83
N ARG A 87 19.72 -9.19 -33.53
CA ARG A 87 18.36 -9.00 -33.01
C ARG A 87 18.11 -9.82 -31.74
N SER A 88 18.57 -11.08 -31.72
CA SER A 88 18.47 -11.95 -30.56
C SER A 88 19.22 -11.41 -29.35
N GLN A 89 20.43 -10.87 -29.54
CA GLN A 89 21.21 -10.27 -28.47
C GLN A 89 20.53 -9.00 -27.92
N SER A 90 20.06 -8.12 -28.80
CA SER A 90 19.31 -6.93 -28.39
C SER A 90 18.04 -7.27 -27.61
N TYR A 91 17.30 -8.28 -28.06
CA TYR A 91 16.10 -8.76 -27.37
C TYR A 91 16.40 -9.29 -25.96
N LEU A 92 17.49 -10.06 -25.80
CA LEU A 92 17.89 -10.57 -24.47
C LEU A 92 18.28 -9.43 -23.52
N LEU A 93 19.05 -8.45 -24.00
CA LEU A 93 19.44 -7.28 -23.21
C LEU A 93 18.23 -6.43 -22.80
N GLU A 94 17.26 -6.27 -23.72
CA GLU A 94 16.01 -5.55 -23.44
C GLU A 94 15.16 -6.32 -22.42
N LYS A 95 15.07 -7.65 -22.53
CA LYS A 95 14.40 -8.50 -21.54
C LYS A 95 15.02 -8.41 -20.15
N ASP A 96 16.34 -8.37 -20.06
CA ASP A 96 17.04 -8.20 -18.79
C ASP A 96 16.78 -6.81 -18.19
N SER A 97 16.72 -5.76 -19.00
CA SER A 97 16.33 -4.42 -18.57
C SER A 97 14.91 -4.39 -18.03
N GLU A 98 13.93 -4.90 -18.80
CA GLU A 98 12.52 -4.95 -18.39
C GLU A 98 12.34 -5.71 -17.07
N LEU A 99 13.06 -6.81 -16.88
CA LEU A 99 13.00 -7.59 -15.65
C LEU A 99 13.51 -6.78 -14.44
N ASN A 100 14.60 -6.04 -14.61
CA ASN A 100 15.12 -5.15 -13.57
C ASN A 100 14.15 -4.00 -13.26
N ASP A 101 13.46 -3.46 -14.26
CA ASP A 101 12.44 -2.42 -14.07
C ASP A 101 11.24 -2.97 -13.29
N VAL A 102 10.76 -4.18 -13.60
CA VAL A 102 9.70 -4.86 -12.85
C VAL A 102 10.08 -5.08 -11.39
N ILE A 103 11.32 -5.52 -11.13
CA ILE A 103 11.83 -5.71 -9.76
C ILE A 103 11.90 -4.37 -9.02
N THR A 104 12.28 -3.30 -9.70
CA THR A 104 12.35 -1.96 -9.12
C THR A 104 10.95 -1.42 -8.78
N MET A 105 9.99 -1.55 -9.71
CA MET A 105 8.59 -1.20 -9.44
C MET A 105 7.98 -2.01 -8.29
N MET A 106 8.26 -3.32 -8.22
CA MET A 106 7.83 -4.13 -7.08
C MET A 106 8.41 -3.60 -5.77
N ARG A 107 9.69 -3.22 -5.74
CA ARG A 107 10.35 -2.68 -4.54
C ARG A 107 9.68 -1.40 -4.05
N GLU A 108 9.37 -0.48 -4.95
CA GLU A 108 8.70 0.79 -4.63
C GLU A 108 7.26 0.57 -4.13
N ALA A 109 6.51 -0.31 -4.79
CA ALA A 109 5.15 -0.67 -4.35
C ALA A 109 5.17 -1.30 -2.95
N LEU A 110 6.14 -2.18 -2.68
CA LEU A 110 6.33 -2.81 -1.38
C LEU A 110 6.72 -1.80 -0.29
N GLN A 111 7.57 -0.80 -0.59
CA GLN A 111 7.90 0.28 0.34
C GLN A 111 6.67 1.12 0.71
N THR A 112 5.77 1.34 -0.24
CA THR A 112 4.53 2.10 -0.01
C THR A 112 3.55 1.34 0.90
N PHE A 113 3.54 0.00 0.81
CA PHE A 113 2.65 -0.87 1.58
C PHE A 113 3.16 -1.14 3.01
N ALA A 114 4.46 -0.96 3.26
CA ALA A 114 5.13 -1.33 4.49
C ALA A 114 4.80 -0.46 5.72
N GLY A 115 4.28 0.75 5.54
CA GLY A 115 4.06 1.71 6.64
C GLY A 115 5.33 2.01 7.46
N ASP A 116 5.16 2.54 8.68
CA ASP A 116 6.26 2.98 9.57
C ASP A 116 6.88 1.86 10.44
N SER A 117 6.56 0.59 10.18
CA SER A 117 7.04 -0.51 11.02
C SER A 117 8.50 -0.82 10.68
N GLU A 118 9.46 -0.30 11.46
CA GLU A 118 10.92 -0.44 11.22
C GLU A 118 11.37 -1.90 10.99
N SER A 119 10.78 -2.87 11.70
CA SER A 119 11.12 -4.30 11.52
C SER A 119 10.68 -4.83 10.16
N PHE A 120 9.48 -4.46 9.71
CA PHE A 120 8.94 -4.86 8.41
C PHE A 120 9.72 -4.16 7.28
N HIS A 121 10.14 -2.90 7.50
CA HIS A 121 10.95 -2.16 6.55
C HIS A 121 12.33 -2.81 6.31
N SER A 122 12.98 -3.28 7.38
CA SER A 122 14.28 -3.98 7.29
C SER A 122 14.18 -5.32 6.55
N GLU A 123 13.18 -6.15 6.86
CA GLU A 123 12.98 -7.43 6.18
C GLU A 123 12.61 -7.25 4.70
N LEU A 124 11.90 -6.17 4.37
CA LEU A 124 11.44 -5.86 3.03
C LEU A 124 12.56 -5.32 2.12
N LEU A 125 13.45 -4.48 2.67
CA LEU A 125 14.68 -4.08 1.99
C LEU A 125 15.59 -5.29 1.70
N ASP A 126 15.70 -6.20 2.64
CA ASP A 126 16.52 -7.41 2.52
C ASP A 126 15.93 -8.40 1.49
N ALA A 127 14.61 -8.54 1.44
CA ALA A 127 13.91 -9.28 0.39
C ALA A 127 14.12 -8.65 -1.00
N GLY A 128 14.03 -7.33 -1.11
CA GLY A 128 14.29 -6.60 -2.35
C GLY A 128 15.73 -6.75 -2.85
N ALA A 129 16.71 -6.72 -1.94
CA ALA A 129 18.12 -6.97 -2.27
C ALA A 129 18.36 -8.40 -2.78
N ARG A 130 17.72 -9.40 -2.14
CA ARG A 130 17.78 -10.80 -2.59
C ARG A 130 17.13 -11.00 -3.96
N MET A 131 16.00 -10.33 -4.23
CA MET A 131 15.36 -10.38 -5.56
C MET A 131 16.24 -9.75 -6.64
N SER A 132 16.97 -8.68 -6.35
CA SER A 132 17.94 -8.09 -7.29
C SER A 132 19.15 -9.01 -7.57
N LEU A 133 19.50 -9.93 -6.66
CA LEU A 133 20.52 -10.95 -6.88
C LEU A 133 20.03 -12.10 -7.78
N LEU A 134 18.71 -12.26 -7.95
CA LEU A 134 18.13 -13.32 -8.78
C LEU A 134 18.29 -13.05 -10.27
N THR A 135 18.43 -11.79 -10.71
CA THR A 135 18.64 -11.44 -12.13
C THR A 135 20.01 -11.86 -12.66
N LYS A 136 20.94 -12.30 -11.79
CA LYS A 136 22.23 -12.88 -12.19
C LYS A 136 22.19 -14.38 -12.46
N LEU A 137 21.03 -15.02 -12.33
CA LEU A 137 20.89 -16.46 -12.59
C LEU A 137 20.48 -16.69 -14.05
N ASP A 138 21.41 -17.25 -14.85
CA ASP A 138 21.18 -17.63 -16.26
C ASP A 138 20.11 -18.73 -16.44
N ASP A 139 19.64 -19.34 -15.34
CA ASP A 139 18.75 -20.50 -15.37
C ASP A 139 17.34 -20.13 -14.87
N ILE A 140 16.46 -19.84 -15.84
CA ILE A 140 15.03 -19.48 -15.64
C ILE A 140 14.29 -20.46 -14.72
N ARG A 141 14.67 -21.75 -14.69
CA ARG A 141 14.01 -22.73 -13.81
C ARG A 141 14.37 -22.53 -12.35
N LYS A 142 15.64 -22.20 -12.06
CA LYS A 142 16.12 -21.87 -10.71
C LYS A 142 15.58 -20.51 -10.26
N LEU A 143 15.45 -19.57 -11.19
CA LEU A 143 14.82 -18.28 -10.95
C LEU A 143 13.36 -18.46 -10.50
N LYS A 144 12.56 -19.26 -11.24
CA LYS A 144 11.16 -19.54 -10.88
C LYS A 144 11.00 -20.16 -9.49
N THR A 145 11.79 -21.19 -9.18
CA THR A 145 11.68 -21.89 -7.89
C THR A 145 12.08 -20.99 -6.72
N ARG A 146 13.15 -20.21 -6.87
CA ARG A 146 13.55 -19.25 -5.83
C ARG A 146 12.55 -18.10 -5.67
N LEU A 147 12.06 -17.54 -6.77
CA LEU A 147 11.06 -16.47 -6.74
C LEU A 147 9.78 -16.93 -6.03
N LEU A 148 9.28 -18.13 -6.35
CA LEU A 148 8.11 -18.71 -5.67
C LEU A 148 8.37 -18.88 -4.17
N SER A 149 9.55 -19.37 -3.77
CA SER A 149 9.89 -19.52 -2.36
C SER A 149 9.96 -18.17 -1.62
N GLU A 150 10.41 -17.12 -2.29
CA GLU A 150 10.57 -15.80 -1.68
C GLU A 150 9.22 -15.08 -1.57
N VAL A 151 8.36 -15.21 -2.58
CA VAL A 151 6.96 -14.73 -2.51
C VAL A 151 6.20 -15.44 -1.39
N GLN A 152 6.43 -16.74 -1.18
CA GLN A 152 5.77 -17.46 -0.09
C GLN A 152 6.21 -16.95 1.29
N LYS A 153 7.52 -16.82 1.53
CA LYS A 153 8.01 -16.25 2.80
C LYS A 153 7.46 -14.84 3.04
N PHE A 154 7.42 -14.03 1.98
CA PHE A 154 6.87 -12.68 2.08
C PHE A 154 5.40 -12.71 2.50
N ARG A 155 4.60 -13.60 1.90
CA ARG A 155 3.21 -13.79 2.27
C ARG A 155 3.04 -14.18 3.74
N ASP A 156 3.89 -15.06 4.25
CA ASP A 156 3.86 -15.50 5.65
C ASP A 156 4.14 -14.32 6.61
N VAL A 157 5.13 -13.47 6.31
CA VAL A 157 5.44 -12.26 7.10
C VAL A 157 4.29 -11.26 7.07
N VAL A 158 3.66 -11.05 5.91
CA VAL A 158 2.49 -10.15 5.78
C VAL A 158 1.30 -10.65 6.60
N GLU A 159 1.01 -11.95 6.54
CA GLU A 159 -0.09 -12.56 7.31
C GLU A 159 0.15 -12.41 8.82
N GLU A 160 1.39 -12.63 9.29
CA GLU A 160 1.76 -12.42 10.69
C GLU A 160 1.61 -10.95 11.12
N GLN A 161 2.07 -10.02 10.28
CA GLN A 161 1.99 -8.59 10.57
C GLN A 161 0.53 -8.10 10.61
N GLN A 162 -0.31 -8.55 9.68
CA GLN A 162 -1.75 -8.25 9.69
C GLN A 162 -2.44 -8.79 10.93
N ALA A 163 -2.07 -9.99 11.40
CA ALA A 163 -2.61 -10.56 12.63
C ALA A 163 -2.22 -9.71 13.86
N LYS A 164 -0.97 -9.24 13.94
CA LYS A 164 -0.51 -8.34 15.02
C LYS A 164 -1.24 -7.01 14.99
N ASP A 165 -1.40 -6.40 13.82
CA ASP A 165 -2.08 -5.11 13.69
C ASP A 165 -3.56 -5.22 14.03
N ARG A 166 -4.22 -6.32 13.63
CA ARG A 166 -5.60 -6.59 14.04
C ARG A 166 -5.74 -6.69 15.56
N SER A 167 -4.85 -7.43 16.23
CA SER A 167 -4.86 -7.55 17.69
C SER A 167 -4.59 -6.22 18.41
N ARG A 168 -3.67 -5.40 17.88
CA ARG A 168 -3.43 -4.03 18.37
C ARG A 168 -4.67 -3.16 18.21
N PHE A 169 -5.35 -3.28 17.08
CA PHE A 169 -6.57 -2.51 16.81
C PHE A 169 -7.69 -2.87 17.78
N GLU A 170 -7.93 -4.16 18.00
CA GLU A 170 -8.90 -4.66 18.99
C GLU A 170 -8.58 -4.12 20.39
N THR A 171 -7.31 -4.17 20.81
CA THR A 171 -6.86 -3.63 22.11
C THR A 171 -7.08 -2.12 22.22
N LEU A 172 -6.81 -1.36 21.16
CA LEU A 172 -7.01 0.09 21.13
C LEU A 172 -8.49 0.44 21.22
N THR A 173 -9.36 -0.29 20.52
CA THR A 173 -10.81 -0.11 20.60
C THR A 173 -11.31 -0.36 22.01
N GLU A 174 -10.89 -1.44 22.67
CA GLU A 174 -11.23 -1.70 24.07
C GLU A 174 -10.74 -0.58 25.02
N ARG A 175 -9.55 -0.02 24.75
CA ARG A 175 -8.99 1.09 25.52
C ARG A 175 -9.82 2.36 25.35
N ILE A 176 -10.27 2.65 24.13
CA ILE A 176 -11.14 3.80 23.83
C ILE A 176 -12.46 3.66 24.59
N ASP A 177 -13.13 2.50 24.50
CA ASP A 177 -14.38 2.26 25.23
C ASP A 177 -14.20 2.42 26.75
N THR A 178 -13.08 1.93 27.27
CA THR A 178 -12.74 2.08 28.70
C THR A 178 -12.52 3.55 29.07
N LEU A 179 -11.84 4.32 28.22
CA LEU A 179 -11.61 5.75 28.46
C LEU A 179 -12.90 6.57 28.33
N GLU A 180 -13.76 6.25 27.37
CA GLU A 180 -15.06 6.90 27.21
C GLU A 180 -15.98 6.64 28.42
N THR A 181 -15.99 5.40 28.93
CA THR A 181 -16.75 5.06 30.14
C THR A 181 -16.18 5.74 31.38
N GLN A 182 -14.84 5.83 31.51
CA GLN A 182 -14.20 6.57 32.59
C GLN A 182 -14.48 8.07 32.52
N LEU A 183 -14.42 8.66 31.31
CA LEU A 183 -14.72 10.07 31.10
C LEU A 183 -16.16 10.38 31.47
N THR A 184 -17.12 9.57 30.97
CA THR A 184 -18.53 9.76 31.30
C THR A 184 -18.82 9.55 32.78
N HIS A 185 -18.12 8.63 33.46
CA HIS A 185 -18.23 8.47 34.91
C HIS A 185 -17.67 9.69 35.66
N SER A 186 -16.47 10.13 35.31
CA SER A 186 -15.82 11.31 35.88
C SER A 186 -16.65 12.58 35.68
N GLU A 187 -17.25 12.75 34.49
CA GLU A 187 -18.16 13.87 34.20
C GLU A 187 -19.44 13.81 35.04
N LYS A 188 -19.96 12.62 35.34
CA LYS A 188 -21.12 12.43 36.23
C LYS A 188 -20.75 12.73 37.69
N GLU A 189 -19.58 12.32 38.16
CA GLU A 189 -19.11 12.61 39.52
C GLU A 189 -18.82 14.11 39.71
N ALA A 190 -18.26 14.75 38.69
CA ALA A 190 -18.03 16.18 38.63
C ALA A 190 -19.31 16.99 38.32
N ALA A 191 -20.50 16.39 38.38
CA ALA A 191 -21.76 17.08 38.09
C ALA A 191 -22.31 17.89 39.28
N LEU A 192 -21.81 17.64 40.50
CA LEU A 192 -22.26 18.27 41.73
C LEU A 192 -21.24 19.28 42.26
N ASP A 193 -21.73 20.25 43.03
CA ASP A 193 -20.90 21.17 43.81
C ASP A 193 -20.41 20.48 45.08
N ALA A 194 -19.10 20.52 45.34
CA ALA A 194 -18.48 19.78 46.44
C ALA A 194 -18.87 20.28 47.84
N LEU A 195 -19.36 21.51 47.97
CA LEU A 195 -19.77 22.09 49.25
C LEU A 195 -21.24 21.81 49.56
N THR A 196 -22.10 21.91 48.56
CA THR A 196 -23.57 21.88 48.73
C THR A 196 -24.25 20.62 48.21
N GLU A 197 -23.53 19.78 47.44
CA GLU A 197 -24.02 18.56 46.79
C GLU A 197 -25.18 18.80 45.79
N VAL A 198 -25.38 20.05 45.38
CA VAL A 198 -26.36 20.48 44.37
C VAL A 198 -25.71 20.44 42.98
N PRO A 199 -26.45 20.23 41.87
CA PRO A 199 -25.89 20.31 40.52
C PRO A 199 -25.14 21.61 40.29
N ASN A 200 -23.89 21.51 39.82
CA ASN A 200 -23.07 22.68 39.58
C ASN A 200 -23.48 23.42 38.29
N ARG A 201 -22.89 24.59 38.07
CA ARG A 201 -23.18 25.44 36.92
C ARG A 201 -22.98 24.74 35.57
N ARG A 202 -21.99 23.85 35.44
CA ARG A 202 -21.74 23.10 34.19
C ARG A 202 -22.89 22.13 33.90
N SER A 203 -23.35 21.39 34.90
CA SER A 203 -24.52 20.51 34.81
C SER A 203 -25.79 21.28 34.45
N PHE A 204 -25.94 22.46 35.03
CA PHE A 204 -27.02 23.37 34.72
C PHE A 204 -27.00 23.81 33.23
N ASP A 205 -25.86 24.31 32.73
CA ASP A 205 -25.70 24.80 31.36
C ASP A 205 -25.93 23.71 30.30
N VAL A 206 -25.48 22.47 30.57
CA VAL A 206 -25.71 21.31 29.69
C VAL A 206 -27.21 20.99 29.61
N THR A 207 -27.90 21.03 30.75
CA THR A 207 -29.30 20.63 30.84
C THR A 207 -30.23 21.64 30.15
N ILE A 208 -30.02 22.95 30.35
CA ILE A 208 -30.83 23.97 29.67
C ILE A 208 -30.62 23.94 28.15
N ARG A 209 -29.39 23.72 27.66
CA ARG A 209 -29.12 23.60 26.21
C ARG A 209 -29.83 22.40 25.60
N ARG A 210 -29.92 21.29 26.34
CA ARG A 210 -30.68 20.11 25.91
C ARG A 210 -32.17 20.44 25.80
N TRP A 211 -32.74 21.14 26.78
CA TRP A 211 -34.15 21.54 26.75
C TRP A 211 -34.47 22.53 25.63
N MET A 212 -33.58 23.49 25.36
CA MET A 212 -33.75 24.42 24.23
C MET A 212 -33.69 23.74 22.86
N LYS A 213 -33.06 22.56 22.76
CA LYS A 213 -32.90 21.80 21.50
C LYS A 213 -33.96 20.72 21.29
N SER A 214 -34.72 20.32 22.31
CA SER A 214 -35.78 19.32 22.13
C SER A 214 -36.94 19.95 21.37
N SER A 215 -37.41 19.31 20.30
CA SER A 215 -38.55 19.76 19.49
C SER A 215 -39.90 19.64 20.20
N ASP A 216 -39.96 18.99 21.35
CA ASP A 216 -41.14 18.99 22.20
C ASP A 216 -41.36 20.39 22.79
N GLU A 217 -42.59 20.92 22.73
CA GLU A 217 -43.05 22.18 23.32
C GLU A 217 -43.02 22.17 24.86
N THR A 218 -41.93 21.69 25.44
CA THR A 218 -41.78 21.52 26.87
C THR A 218 -41.51 22.87 27.50
N LYS A 219 -42.59 23.51 28.00
CA LYS A 219 -42.52 24.78 28.71
C LYS A 219 -41.73 24.62 30.01
N PHE A 220 -40.71 25.46 30.20
CA PHE A 220 -39.93 25.51 31.43
C PHE A 220 -39.89 26.90 32.07
N ALA A 221 -39.78 26.92 33.40
CA ALA A 221 -39.58 28.12 34.19
C ALA A 221 -38.17 28.14 34.78
N LEU A 222 -37.56 29.31 34.89
CA LEU A 222 -36.25 29.50 35.52
C LEU A 222 -36.45 30.42 36.74
N SER A 223 -36.09 29.91 37.93
CA SER A 223 -36.06 30.68 39.17
C SER A 223 -34.62 30.85 39.65
N LEU A 224 -34.22 32.11 39.85
CA LEU A 224 -32.94 32.46 40.45
C LEU A 224 -33.16 32.76 41.94
N VAL A 225 -32.39 32.09 42.78
CA VAL A 225 -32.45 32.23 44.24
C VAL A 225 -31.12 32.79 44.73
N ASP A 226 -31.18 33.81 45.57
CA ASP A 226 -30.02 34.42 46.21
C ASP A 226 -30.21 34.41 47.75
N ILE A 227 -29.11 34.46 48.50
CA ILE A 227 -29.15 34.55 49.97
C ILE A 227 -28.93 36.01 50.35
N ASP A 228 -29.98 36.64 50.88
CA ASP A 228 -29.92 38.02 51.32
C ASP A 228 -28.81 38.24 52.36
N ASP A 229 -28.07 39.34 52.22
CA ASP A 229 -26.99 39.75 53.12
C ASP A 229 -25.88 38.70 53.36
N PHE A 230 -25.68 37.73 52.45
CA PHE A 230 -24.69 36.65 52.66
C PHE A 230 -23.25 37.16 52.90
N LYS A 231 -22.89 38.29 52.28
CA LYS A 231 -21.59 38.94 52.52
C LYS A 231 -21.44 39.40 53.97
N ARG A 232 -22.49 40.01 54.55
CA ARG A 232 -22.50 40.44 55.96
C ARG A 232 -22.29 39.24 56.89
N ILE A 233 -22.93 38.10 56.60
CA ILE A 233 -22.76 36.86 57.37
C ILE A 233 -21.31 36.37 57.32
N ASN A 234 -20.67 36.40 56.15
CA ASN A 234 -19.26 36.02 56.03
C ASN A 234 -18.33 36.98 56.76
N ASP A 235 -18.60 38.29 56.67
CA ASP A 235 -17.77 39.33 57.28
C ASP A 235 -17.90 39.33 58.81
N GLU A 236 -19.08 39.02 59.37
CA GLU A 236 -19.35 39.00 60.82
C GLU A 236 -19.01 37.66 61.50
N HIS A 237 -19.16 36.53 60.80
CA HIS A 237 -19.04 35.19 61.39
C HIS A 237 -17.98 34.30 60.76
N GLY A 238 -17.31 34.78 59.71
CA GLY A 238 -16.28 34.05 58.99
C GLY A 238 -16.83 33.03 57.98
N HIS A 239 -15.99 32.68 57.00
CA HIS A 239 -16.37 31.82 55.87
C HIS A 239 -16.86 30.43 56.27
N GLN A 240 -16.37 29.85 57.37
CA GLN A 240 -16.84 28.55 57.84
C GLN A 240 -18.32 28.56 58.24
N VAL A 241 -18.80 29.68 58.81
CA VAL A 241 -20.22 29.85 59.15
C VAL A 241 -21.02 30.10 57.88
N GLY A 242 -20.50 30.88 56.94
CA GLY A 242 -21.08 31.04 55.61
C GLY A 242 -21.27 29.71 54.86
N ASP A 243 -20.28 28.84 54.88
CA ASP A 243 -20.33 27.50 54.28
C ASP A 243 -21.43 26.62 54.90
N ARG A 244 -21.64 26.73 56.22
CA ARG A 244 -22.73 26.04 56.91
C ARG A 244 -24.09 26.59 56.51
N VAL A 245 -24.20 27.91 56.35
CA VAL A 245 -25.43 28.56 55.84
C VAL A 245 -25.74 28.08 54.42
N LEU A 246 -24.73 28.01 53.54
CA LEU A 246 -24.88 27.49 52.17
C LEU A 246 -25.35 26.03 52.16
N LYS A 247 -24.74 25.16 52.97
CA LYS A 247 -25.16 23.75 53.13
C LYS A 247 -26.60 23.63 53.63
N CYS A 248 -26.98 24.43 54.61
CA CYS A 248 -28.34 24.45 55.16
C CYS A 248 -29.36 24.97 54.14
N ALA A 249 -29.03 26.01 53.39
CA ALA A 249 -29.88 26.55 52.33
C ALA A 249 -30.09 25.51 51.22
N ALA A 250 -29.01 24.87 50.76
CA ALA A 250 -29.07 23.80 49.76
C ALA A 250 -29.95 22.62 50.20
N ARG A 251 -29.85 22.18 51.47
CA ARG A 251 -30.68 21.09 52.02
C ARG A 251 -32.16 21.46 52.19
N ARG A 252 -32.49 22.74 52.36
CA ARG A 252 -33.87 23.22 52.46
C ARG A 252 -34.55 23.35 51.10
N LEU A 253 -33.80 23.31 50.00
CA LEU A 253 -34.37 23.18 48.67
C LEU A 253 -35.04 21.80 48.56
N PRO A 254 -36.33 21.72 48.19
CA PRO A 254 -37.02 20.44 48.10
C PRO A 254 -36.29 19.47 47.16
N PRO A 255 -36.27 18.16 47.44
CA PRO A 255 -35.73 17.16 46.50
C PRO A 255 -36.43 17.21 45.14
N ARG A 256 -37.69 17.68 45.10
CA ARG A 256 -38.46 17.94 43.88
C ARG A 256 -37.97 19.17 43.10
N PHE A 257 -37.33 20.12 43.77
CA PHE A 257 -36.67 21.27 43.16
C PHE A 257 -35.31 20.85 42.58
N LEU A 258 -34.60 19.95 43.27
CA LEU A 258 -33.30 19.40 42.86
C LEU A 258 -33.39 18.32 41.77
N ARG A 259 -34.38 17.40 41.82
CA ARG A 259 -34.66 16.40 40.78
C ARG A 259 -35.28 17.01 39.51
N ARG A 260 -35.87 18.20 39.60
CA ARG A 260 -36.52 18.90 38.49
C ARG A 260 -35.61 19.96 37.84
N ILE A 261 -34.41 20.19 38.37
CA ILE A 261 -33.29 20.72 37.56
C ILE A 261 -32.90 19.73 36.43
N LEU A 262 -33.39 18.47 36.48
CA LEU A 262 -33.32 17.47 35.39
C LEU A 262 -34.68 17.26 34.65
N SER A 263 -35.69 18.12 34.86
CA SER A 263 -36.94 18.13 34.07
C SER A 263 -37.49 19.56 33.93
N PRO A 264 -37.84 20.03 32.72
CA PRO A 264 -38.00 21.42 32.27
C PRO A 264 -38.60 22.44 33.26
N ALA A 265 -37.92 22.76 34.36
CA ALA A 265 -38.15 23.95 35.17
C ALA A 265 -37.11 23.98 36.31
N THR A 266 -36.31 25.05 36.30
CA THR A 266 -35.48 25.63 37.36
C THR A 266 -33.99 25.62 37.01
N VAL A 267 -33.41 26.82 37.04
CA VAL A 267 -32.03 27.14 36.70
C VAL A 267 -31.48 28.02 37.81
N VAL A 268 -30.68 27.46 38.71
CA VAL A 268 -30.00 28.28 39.73
C VAL A 268 -28.66 28.72 39.14
N ARG A 269 -28.58 29.99 38.73
CA ARG A 269 -27.37 30.59 38.16
C ARG A 269 -26.42 30.97 39.29
N SER A 270 -25.48 30.10 39.63
CA SER A 270 -24.40 30.41 40.57
C SER A 270 -23.19 31.01 39.83
N SER A 271 -23.09 32.34 39.81
CA SER A 271 -21.87 33.05 39.44
C SER A 271 -20.91 33.10 40.64
N PHE A 272 -20.26 31.99 40.97
CA PHE A 272 -19.14 31.99 41.92
C PHE A 272 -17.83 32.21 41.17
N SER A 273 -17.45 33.48 40.97
CA SER A 273 -16.06 33.85 40.69
C SER A 273 -15.33 34.03 42.02
N CYS A 274 -14.74 32.96 42.55
CA CYS A 274 -13.83 33.06 43.68
C CYS A 274 -12.44 33.45 43.16
N SER A 275 -12.17 34.75 43.14
CA SER A 275 -10.82 35.29 42.95
C SER A 275 -9.96 34.94 44.16
N ARG A 276 -9.26 33.79 44.12
CA ARG A 276 -8.11 33.54 44.99
C ARG A 276 -6.98 34.50 44.58
N LYS A 277 -6.93 35.69 45.17
CA LYS A 277 -5.67 36.42 45.32
C LYS A 277 -4.91 35.75 46.47
N ARG A 278 -3.86 35.00 46.12
CA ARG A 278 -2.79 34.66 47.04
C ARG A 278 -2.15 35.96 47.52
N ALA A 279 -2.03 36.12 48.83
CA ALA A 279 -0.97 36.90 49.45
C ALA A 279 0.05 35.89 49.98
#